data_AF-A0AAW9ED13-F1
#
_entry.id   AF-A0AAW9ED13-F1
#
_cell.length_a   1.000
_cell.length_b   1.000
_cell.length_c   1.000
_cell.angle_alpha   90.00
_cell.angle_beta   90.00
_cell.angle_gamma   90.00
#
_symmetry.space_group_name_H-M   'P 1'
#
loop_
_entity.id
_entity.type
_entity.pdbx_description
1 polymer ?
#
loop_
_entity_poly.entity_id
_entity_poly.type
_entity_poly.pdbx_seq_one_letter_code
_entity_poly.pdbx_strand_id
1 'polypeptide(L)'
;YCLPDGYKPGSVTNNGFLSVDEVRRVTRAFSELGTEKVRLTGGEPSLRRDFPDIIAAVRENERIRQIAVTTNGYRMARDVANWRDAGLTAINVSVDSLD
;
A
#
# COMPACT_ATOMS: atom_id res chain seq x y z
N TYR A 1 -15.87 -6.77 12.11
CA TYR A 1 -16.00 -7.98 11.28
C TYR A 1 -14.65 -8.47 10.76
N CYS A 2 -13.77 -7.60 10.22
CA CYS A 2 -12.44 -8.00 9.74
C CYS A 2 -11.45 -8.42 10.84
N LEU A 3 -11.33 -7.66 11.92
CA LEU A 3 -10.43 -7.94 13.05
C LEU A 3 -11.16 -7.66 14.38
N PRO A 4 -12.01 -8.60 14.86
CA PRO A 4 -12.85 -8.35 16.03
C PRO A 4 -12.05 -8.05 17.30
N ASP A 5 -10.84 -8.62 17.43
CA ASP A 5 -9.94 -8.40 18.57
C ASP A 5 -8.68 -7.59 18.18
N GLY A 6 -8.73 -6.86 17.06
CA GLY A 6 -7.58 -6.14 16.52
C GLY A 6 -6.48 -7.03 15.95
N TYR A 7 -5.41 -6.40 15.44
CA TYR A 7 -4.24 -7.11 14.96
C TYR A 7 -3.45 -7.68 16.15
N LYS A 8 -3.36 -9.02 16.23
CA LYS A 8 -2.56 -9.73 17.23
C LYS A 8 -1.26 -10.22 16.58
N PRO A 9 -0.10 -9.58 16.84
CA PRO A 9 1.18 -10.06 16.35
C PRO A 9 1.60 -11.32 17.12
N GLY A 10 1.04 -12.48 16.76
CA GLY A 10 1.38 -13.77 17.34
C GLY A 10 2.59 -14.41 16.66
N SER A 11 3.62 -14.70 17.45
CA SER A 11 4.71 -15.67 17.20
C SER A 11 5.48 -15.63 15.87
N VAL A 12 5.56 -14.51 15.16
CA VAL A 12 6.51 -14.38 14.05
C VAL A 12 7.87 -14.00 14.64
N THR A 13 8.63 -15.02 15.03
CA THR A 13 9.94 -14.85 15.69
C THR A 13 11.05 -14.37 14.76
N ASN A 14 10.85 -14.25 13.44
CA ASN A 14 11.76 -13.58 12.51
C ASN A 14 11.19 -13.54 11.09
N ASN A 15 10.41 -12.52 10.74
CA ASN A 15 10.36 -11.98 9.38
C ASN A 15 9.63 -10.64 9.45
N GLY A 16 10.40 -9.55 9.43
CA GLY A 16 9.87 -8.20 9.44
C GLY A 16 9.00 -7.91 8.22
N PHE A 17 8.28 -6.79 8.24
CA PHE A 17 7.67 -6.24 7.04
C PHE A 17 8.76 -6.07 5.96
N LEU A 18 8.43 -6.35 4.70
CA LEU A 18 9.33 -6.04 3.59
C LEU A 18 9.76 -4.58 3.66
N SER A 19 11.05 -4.33 3.63
CA SER A 19 11.64 -3.00 3.46
C SER A 19 11.23 -2.39 2.11
N VAL A 20 11.40 -1.08 1.97
CA VAL A 20 11.15 -0.37 0.70
C VAL A 20 11.98 -0.97 -0.44
N ASP A 21 13.22 -1.35 -0.18
CA ASP A 21 14.12 -1.96 -1.18
C ASP A 21 13.66 -3.36 -1.61
N GLU A 22 13.10 -4.15 -0.69
CA GLU A 22 12.52 -5.44 -1.02
C GLU A 22 11.23 -5.29 -1.84
N VAL A 23 10.39 -4.31 -1.50
CA VAL A 23 9.21 -3.98 -2.31
C VAL A 23 9.62 -3.54 -3.71
N ARG A 24 10.63 -2.68 -3.84
CA ARG A 24 11.20 -2.26 -5.13
C ARG A 24 11.68 -3.45 -5.95
N ARG A 25 12.44 -4.36 -5.33
CA ARG A 25 12.96 -5.56 -5.98
C ARG A 25 11.84 -6.45 -6.51
N VAL A 26 10.82 -6.71 -5.68
CA VAL A 26 9.68 -7.57 -6.04
C VAL A 26 8.87 -6.92 -7.16
N THR A 27 8.50 -5.65 -7.01
CA THR A 27 7.68 -4.93 -8.00
C THR A 27 8.37 -4.84 -9.36
N ARG A 28 9.69 -4.63 -9.38
CA ARG A 28 10.48 -4.70 -10.61
C ARG A 28 10.42 -6.06 -11.29
N ALA A 29 10.70 -7.13 -10.54
CA ALA A 29 10.67 -8.49 -11.09
C ALA A 29 9.30 -8.85 -11.69
N PHE A 30 8.21 -8.50 -11.00
CA PHE A 30 6.86 -8.72 -11.51
C PHE A 30 6.52 -7.84 -12.72
N SER A 31 7.03 -6.61 -12.76
CA SER A 31 6.85 -5.72 -13.93
C SER A 31 7.54 -6.26 -15.19
N GLU A 32 8.71 -6.88 -15.04
CA GLU A 32 9.44 -7.54 -16.14
C GLU A 32 8.67 -8.74 -16.69
N LEU A 33 7.77 -9.33 -15.90
CA LEU A 33 6.84 -10.40 -16.30
C LEU A 33 5.48 -9.90 -16.79
N GLY A 34 5.31 -8.60 -17.01
CA GLY A 34 4.08 -8.01 -17.59
C GLY A 34 3.08 -7.50 -16.56
N THR A 35 3.45 -7.35 -15.29
CA THR A 35 2.58 -6.70 -14.31
C THR A 35 2.43 -5.21 -14.61
N GLU A 36 1.18 -4.77 -14.83
CA GLU A 36 0.87 -3.36 -15.11
C GLU A 36 0.14 -2.65 -13.96
N LYS A 37 -0.29 -3.39 -12.94
CA LYS A 37 -1.07 -2.84 -11.82
C LYS A 37 -0.61 -3.41 -10.49
N VAL A 38 -0.44 -2.52 -9.51
CA VAL A 38 -0.18 -2.87 -8.11
C VAL A 38 -1.28 -2.28 -7.24
N ARG A 39 -1.82 -3.10 -6.34
CA ARG A 39 -2.74 -2.65 -5.28
C ARG A 39 -2.05 -2.78 -3.92
N LEU A 40 -1.85 -1.65 -3.26
CA LEU A 40 -1.35 -1.55 -1.91
C LEU A 40 -2.52 -1.70 -0.93
N THR A 41 -2.37 -2.63 0.01
CA THR A 41 -3.37 -3.00 1.00
C THR A 41 -2.67 -3.45 2.30
N GLY A 42 -3.43 -3.99 3.25
CA GLY A 42 -2.92 -4.53 4.51
C GLY A 42 -4.06 -4.56 5.55
N GLY A 43 -3.77 -4.12 6.76
CA GLY A 43 -4.79 -3.56 7.64
C GLY A 43 -5.21 -2.18 7.11
N GLU A 44 -4.64 -1.12 7.68
CA GLU A 44 -4.76 0.24 7.12
C GLU A 44 -3.40 0.71 6.59
N PRO A 45 -3.21 0.83 5.26
CA PRO A 45 -1.92 1.19 4.65
C PRO A 45 -1.33 2.50 5.16
N SER A 46 -2.17 3.50 5.47
CA SER A 46 -1.73 4.82 5.97
C SER A 46 -1.11 4.82 7.37
N LEU A 47 -1.17 3.68 8.08
CA LEU A 47 -0.49 3.51 9.37
C LEU A 47 1.00 3.17 9.21
N ARG A 48 1.41 2.70 8.03
CA ARG A 48 2.81 2.39 7.74
C ARG A 48 3.59 3.69 7.45
N ARG A 49 4.65 3.95 8.22
CA ARG A 49 5.37 5.24 8.21
C ARG A 49 6.02 5.57 6.86
N ASP A 50 6.58 4.57 6.20
CA ASP A 50 7.26 4.62 4.90
C ASP A 50 6.30 4.36 3.72
N PHE A 51 4.98 4.53 3.92
CA PHE A 51 4.00 4.27 2.87
C PHE A 51 4.19 5.13 1.59
N PRO A 52 4.48 6.44 1.66
CA PRO A 52 4.83 7.22 0.47
C PRO A 52 6.06 6.68 -0.26
N ASP A 53 7.08 6.23 0.47
CA ASP A 53 8.31 5.66 -0.11
C ASP A 53 8.02 4.35 -0.86
N ILE A 54 7.07 3.56 -0.37
CA ILE A 54 6.58 2.34 -1.04
C ILE A 54 5.87 2.69 -2.35
N ILE A 55 5.00 3.71 -2.35
CA ILE A 55 4.33 4.18 -3.57
C ILE A 55 5.37 4.61 -4.60
N ALA A 56 6.36 5.41 -4.18
CA ALA A 56 7.44 5.87 -5.05
C ALA A 56 8.27 4.71 -5.60
N ALA A 57 8.63 3.72 -4.76
CA ALA A 57 9.36 2.53 -5.19
C ALA A 57 8.60 1.70 -6.24
N VAL A 58 7.27 1.60 -6.11
CA VAL A 58 6.44 0.94 -7.14
C VAL A 58 6.44 1.77 -8.43
N ARG A 59 6.33 3.10 -8.31
CA ARG A 59 6.22 4.06 -9.42
C ARG A 59 7.44 4.11 -10.34
N GLU A 60 8.61 3.72 -9.84
CA GLU A 60 9.82 3.60 -10.67
C GLU A 60 9.70 2.61 -11.83
N ASN A 61 8.73 1.70 -11.76
CA ASN A 61 8.47 0.74 -12.84
C ASN A 61 7.51 1.35 -13.86
N GLU A 62 8.04 1.84 -14.99
CA GLU A 62 7.22 2.47 -16.06
C GLU A 62 6.13 1.55 -16.64
N ARG A 63 6.32 0.23 -16.55
CA ARG A 63 5.30 -0.77 -16.96
C ARG A 63 4.11 -0.82 -16.02
N ILE A 64 4.28 -0.41 -14.75
CA ILE A 64 3.20 -0.33 -13.76
C ILE A 64 2.43 0.98 -14.00
N ARG A 65 1.36 0.87 -14.79
CA ARG A 65 0.49 1.99 -15.18
C ARG A 65 -0.47 2.41 -14.07
N GLN A 66 -0.81 1.50 -13.15
CA GLN A 66 -1.74 1.79 -12.06
C GLN A 66 -1.20 1.36 -10.69
N ILE A 67 -1.16 2.32 -9.76
CA ILE A 67 -0.87 2.09 -8.34
C ILE A 67 -2.12 2.48 -7.58
N ALA A 68 -2.81 1.47 -7.06
CA ALA A 68 -4.04 1.64 -6.31
C ALA A 68 -3.80 1.41 -4.82
N VAL A 69 -4.53 2.12 -3.94
CA VAL A 69 -4.60 1.80 -2.51
C VAL A 69 -6.04 1.44 -2.14
N THR A 70 -6.21 0.53 -1.18
CA THR A 70 -7.48 0.36 -0.46
C THR A 70 -7.29 0.83 0.98
N THR A 71 -8.11 1.76 1.45
CA THR A 71 -7.99 2.41 2.78
C THR A 71 -9.38 2.58 3.41
N ASN A 72 -9.45 2.61 4.75
CA ASN A 72 -10.63 3.05 5.48
C ASN A 72 -10.78 4.58 5.53
N GLY A 73 -9.83 5.32 4.95
CA GLY A 73 -9.86 6.78 4.88
C GLY A 73 -9.32 7.51 6.11
N TYR A 74 -8.90 6.80 7.17
CA TYR A 74 -8.56 7.39 8.48
C TYR A 74 -7.58 8.57 8.42
N ARG A 75 -6.58 8.52 7.54
CA ARG A 75 -5.56 9.59 7.36
C ARG A 75 -5.62 10.26 6.00
N MET A 76 -6.64 9.95 5.19
CA MET A 76 -6.67 10.37 3.80
C MET A 76 -6.63 11.89 3.64
N ALA A 77 -7.44 12.64 4.39
CA ALA A 77 -7.47 14.10 4.30
C ALA A 77 -6.10 14.76 4.59
N ARG A 78 -5.27 14.13 5.42
CA ARG A 78 -3.95 14.63 5.79
C ARG A 78 -2.87 14.23 4.78
N ASP A 79 -2.90 12.98 4.32
CA ASP A 79 -1.75 12.36 3.67
C ASP A 79 -1.94 12.15 2.15
N VAL A 80 -3.16 12.28 1.61
CA VAL A 80 -3.46 11.93 0.21
C VAL A 80 -2.69 12.77 -0.83
N ALA A 81 -2.40 14.03 -0.52
CA ALA A 81 -1.58 14.88 -1.38
C ALA A 81 -0.18 14.27 -1.55
N ASN A 82 0.45 13.86 -0.44
CA ASN A 82 1.75 13.20 -0.45
C ASN A 82 1.71 11.85 -1.17
N TRP A 83 0.60 11.11 -1.07
CA TRP A 83 0.45 9.85 -1.81
C TRP A 83 0.35 10.07 -3.31
N ARG A 84 -0.38 11.10 -3.74
CA ARG A 84 -0.47 11.51 -5.14
C ARG A 84 0.89 11.93 -5.68
N ASP A 85 1.63 12.74 -4.92
CA ASP A 85 2.97 13.21 -5.29
C ASP A 85 3.97 12.04 -5.39
N ALA A 86 3.86 11.05 -4.50
CA ALA A 86 4.63 9.81 -4.58
C ALA A 86 4.26 8.93 -5.80
N GLY A 87 3.13 9.21 -6.45
CA GLY A 87 2.75 8.56 -7.71
C GLY A 87 1.54 7.64 -7.63
N LEU A 88 0.75 7.68 -6.56
CA LEU A 88 -0.50 6.95 -6.44
C LEU A 88 -1.50 7.41 -7.51
N THR A 89 -2.17 6.48 -8.19
CA THR A 89 -3.08 6.80 -9.30
C THR A 89 -4.53 6.41 -9.06
N ALA A 90 -4.83 5.57 -8.06
CA ALA A 90 -6.20 5.19 -7.73
C ALA A 90 -6.39 4.92 -6.22
N ILE A 91 -7.61 5.19 -5.73
CA ILE A 91 -7.98 4.99 -4.32
C ILE A 91 -9.33 4.27 -4.28
N ASN A 92 -9.39 3.20 -3.48
CA ASN A 92 -10.63 2.59 -3.03
C ASN A 92 -10.81 2.94 -1.55
N VAL A 93 -11.92 3.60 -1.20
CA VAL A 93 -12.27 3.91 0.20
C VAL A 93 -13.32 2.90 0.68
N SER A 94 -13.02 2.18 1.75
CA SER A 94 -13.97 1.29 2.42
C SER A 94 -14.86 2.10 3.36
N VAL A 95 -16.17 2.08 3.10
CA VAL A 95 -17.20 2.74 3.92
C VAL A 95 -18.31 1.73 4.15
N ASP A 96 -18.50 1.31 5.40
CA ASP A 96 -19.45 0.24 5.74
C ASP A 96 -20.90 0.74 5.91
N SER A 97 -21.09 2.03 6.22
CA SER A 97 -22.40 2.69 6.24
C SER A 97 -22.25 4.22 6.02
N LEU A 98 -23.33 4.84 5.52
CA LEU A 98 -23.49 6.30 5.36
C LEU A 98 -24.60 6.86 6.27
N ASP A 99 -25.19 6.02 7.13
CA ASP A 99 -26.29 6.39 8.03
C ASP A 99 -25.87 7.44 9.08
#